data_AF-A0A534SWX4-F1
#
_entry.id   AF-A0A534SWX4-F1
#
_cell.length_a   1.000
_cell.length_b   1.000
_cell.length_c   1.000
_cell.angle_alpha   90.00
_cell.angle_beta   90.00
_cell.angle_gamma   90.00
#
_symmetry.space_group_name_H-M   'P 1'
#
loop_
_entity.id
_entity.type
_entity.pdbx_description
1 polymer ?
#
loop_
_entity_poly.entity_id
_entity_poly.type
_entity_poly.pdbx_seq_one_letter_code
_entity_poly.pdbx_strand_id
1 'polypeptide(L)'
;MHAARATAVCRAAGVREIRVARDEAERAALWKCRKRAFGAVGRLAPNYCTQDGVVPRTRVPEIVRCIAEVAQRHRLRIANVFHAGDGNIHPILLYDERDRD
;
A
#
# COMPACT_ATOMS: atom_id res chain seq x y z
N MET A 1 7.54 6.57 -23.03
CA MET A 1 6.99 5.24 -23.43
C MET A 1 6.28 4.51 -22.28
N HIS A 2 6.94 4.27 -21.13
CA HIS A 2 6.33 3.51 -20.02
C HIS A 2 5.11 4.19 -19.38
N ALA A 3 5.16 5.50 -19.14
CA ALA A 3 4.04 6.24 -18.54
C ALA A 3 2.77 6.16 -19.40
N ALA A 4 2.89 6.38 -20.72
CA ALA A 4 1.75 6.29 -21.65
C ALA A 4 1.10 4.90 -21.66
N ARG A 5 1.90 3.83 -21.66
CA ARG A 5 1.39 2.46 -21.59
C ARG A 5 0.69 2.18 -20.27
N ALA A 6 1.28 2.59 -19.15
CA ALA A 6 0.65 2.46 -17.83
C ALA A 6 -0.68 3.23 -17.77
N THR A 7 -0.72 4.45 -18.30
CA THR A 7 -1.95 5.27 -18.38
C THR A 7 -3.04 4.57 -19.18
N ALA A 8 -2.72 4.00 -20.35
CA ALA A 8 -3.70 3.29 -21.17
C ALA A 8 -4.31 2.08 -20.45
N VAL A 9 -3.46 1.26 -19.80
CA VAL A 9 -3.91 0.11 -19.02
C VAL A 9 -4.80 0.54 -17.85
N CYS A 10 -4.39 1.57 -17.08
CA CYS A 10 -5.18 2.07 -15.96
C CYS A 10 -6.55 2.61 -16.43
N ARG A 11 -6.59 3.33 -17.56
CA ARG A 11 -7.87 3.82 -18.13
C ARG A 11 -8.79 2.67 -18.54
N ALA A 12 -8.26 1.67 -19.23
CA ALA A 12 -9.04 0.48 -19.61
C ALA A 12 -9.57 -0.29 -18.38
N ALA A 13 -8.87 -0.23 -17.26
CA ALA A 13 -9.27 -0.84 -15.99
C ALA A 13 -10.25 0.02 -15.14
N GLY A 14 -10.74 1.17 -15.65
CA GLY A 14 -11.72 2.00 -14.93
C GLY A 14 -11.13 2.85 -13.79
N VAL A 15 -9.85 3.24 -13.89
CA VAL A 15 -9.20 4.11 -12.90
C VAL A 15 -9.98 5.42 -12.67
N ARG A 16 -10.04 5.86 -11.41
CA ARG A 16 -10.69 7.12 -11.02
C ARG A 16 -9.86 8.36 -11.40
N GLU A 17 -8.55 8.30 -11.22
CA GLU A 17 -7.65 9.43 -11.46
C GLU A 17 -6.25 8.93 -11.88
N ILE A 18 -5.61 9.63 -12.81
CA ILE A 18 -4.21 9.42 -13.18
C ILE A 18 -3.48 10.77 -13.10
N ARG A 19 -2.35 10.81 -12.37
CA ARG A 19 -1.42 11.94 -12.38
C ARG A 19 -0.07 11.49 -12.93
N VAL A 20 0.37 12.11 -14.01
CA VAL A 20 1.70 11.90 -14.60
C VAL A 20 2.51 13.15 -14.33
N ALA A 21 3.69 13.01 -13.74
CA ALA A 21 4.60 14.14 -13.49
C ALA A 21 4.99 14.80 -14.82
N ARG A 22 4.89 16.13 -14.86
CA ARG A 22 5.21 16.96 -16.02
C ARG A 22 6.67 17.43 -16.02
N ASP A 23 7.27 17.50 -14.85
CA ASP A 23 8.64 17.94 -14.63
C ASP A 23 9.31 17.18 -13.49
N GLU A 24 10.58 17.51 -13.25
CA GLU A 24 11.40 16.89 -12.23
C GLU A 24 10.88 17.17 -10.81
N ALA A 25 10.32 18.37 -10.57
CA ALA A 25 9.82 18.76 -9.25
C ALA A 25 8.58 17.94 -8.88
N GLU A 26 7.65 17.74 -9.81
CA GLU A 26 6.48 16.87 -9.64
C GLU A 26 6.91 15.40 -9.47
N ARG A 27 7.90 14.94 -10.25
CA ARG A 27 8.45 13.59 -10.10
C ARG A 27 9.00 13.39 -8.69
N ALA A 28 9.79 14.33 -8.20
CA ALA A 28 10.36 14.30 -6.86
C ALA A 28 9.26 14.33 -5.78
N ALA A 29 8.20 15.11 -5.98
CA ALA A 29 7.06 15.16 -5.05
C ALA A 29 6.32 13.82 -4.97
N LEU A 30 6.06 13.15 -6.10
CA LEU A 30 5.46 11.80 -6.13
C LEU A 30 6.34 10.77 -5.40
N TRP A 31 7.65 10.79 -5.64
CA TRP A 31 8.60 9.91 -4.95
C TRP A 31 8.67 10.19 -3.45
N LYS A 32 8.65 11.47 -3.05
CA LYS A 32 8.59 11.87 -1.64
C LYS A 32 7.35 11.32 -0.97
N CYS A 33 6.19 11.35 -1.64
CA CYS A 33 4.97 10.72 -1.13
C CYS A 33 5.15 9.21 -0.92
N ARG A 34 5.65 8.47 -1.94
CA ARG A 34 5.89 7.03 -1.86
C ARG A 34 6.84 6.63 -0.73
N LYS A 35 7.91 7.42 -0.51
CA LYS A 35 8.89 7.17 0.57
C LYS A 35 8.36 7.49 1.96
N ARG A 36 7.32 8.33 2.07
CA ARG A 36 6.72 8.75 3.35
C ARG A 36 5.60 7.85 3.85
N ALA A 37 5.31 6.74 3.16
CA ALA A 37 4.18 5.89 3.52
C ALA A 37 4.23 5.42 4.99
N PHE A 38 5.37 4.90 5.47
CA PHE A 38 5.52 4.50 6.88
C PHE A 38 5.43 5.67 7.87
N GLY A 39 5.99 6.83 7.51
CA GLY A 39 5.84 8.04 8.34
C GLY A 39 4.40 8.53 8.44
N ALA A 40 3.57 8.27 7.42
CA ALA A 40 2.12 8.53 7.49
C ALA A 40 1.40 7.47 8.36
N VAL A 41 1.79 6.20 8.24
CA VAL A 41 1.24 5.11 9.07
C VAL A 41 1.52 5.33 10.56
N GLY A 42 2.72 5.80 10.92
CA GLY A 42 3.06 6.16 12.31
C GLY A 42 2.23 7.30 12.90
N ARG A 43 1.40 8.00 12.11
CA ARG A 43 0.42 8.97 12.62
C ARG A 43 -0.94 8.35 12.93
N LEU A 44 -1.17 7.08 12.56
CA LEU A 44 -2.44 6.38 12.72
C LEU A 44 -2.56 5.62 14.06
N ALA A 45 -1.42 5.27 14.67
CA ALA A 45 -1.31 4.55 15.93
C ALA A 45 0.06 4.81 16.58
N PRO A 46 0.16 4.73 17.91
CA PRO A 46 1.43 4.93 18.62
C PRO A 46 2.43 3.79 18.36
N ASN A 47 1.93 2.57 18.13
CA ASN A 47 2.75 1.41 17.84
C ASN A 47 2.27 0.74 16.55
N TYR A 48 3.21 0.12 15.82
CA TYR A 48 2.87 -0.74 14.70
C TYR A 48 3.89 -1.84 14.50
N CYS A 49 3.43 -2.97 13.96
CA CYS A 49 4.27 -4.10 13.59
C CYS A 49 4.16 -4.29 12.07
N THR A 50 5.29 -4.19 11.39
CA THR A 50 5.36 -4.39 9.94
C THR A 50 5.68 -5.84 9.66
N GLN A 51 4.82 -6.51 8.89
CA GLN A 51 5.08 -7.82 8.33
C GLN A 51 5.69 -7.66 6.94
N ASP A 52 6.45 -8.66 6.50
CA ASP A 52 7.06 -8.68 5.18
C ASP A 52 6.86 -10.07 4.55
N GLY A 53 6.17 -10.11 3.42
CA GLY A 53 5.82 -11.36 2.76
C GLY A 53 5.77 -11.20 1.24
N VAL A 54 5.99 -12.30 0.53
CA VAL A 54 5.94 -12.34 -0.94
C VAL A 54 4.95 -13.40 -1.37
N VAL A 55 4.10 -13.04 -2.34
CA VAL A 55 3.20 -13.98 -3.03
C VAL A 55 3.42 -13.90 -4.54
N PRO A 56 3.00 -14.91 -5.32
CA PRO A 56 2.91 -14.75 -6.76
C PRO A 56 2.07 -13.51 -7.12
N ARG A 57 2.54 -12.71 -8.10
CA ARG A 57 1.87 -11.45 -8.50
C ARG A 57 0.38 -11.61 -8.80
N THR A 58 -0.01 -12.75 -9.37
CA THR A 58 -1.40 -13.11 -9.69
C THR A 58 -2.27 -13.34 -8.44
N ARG A 59 -1.66 -13.58 -7.28
CA ARG A 59 -2.34 -13.79 -5.99
C ARG A 59 -2.36 -12.56 -5.09
N VAL A 60 -1.77 -11.43 -5.49
CA VAL A 60 -1.83 -10.16 -4.72
C VAL A 60 -3.28 -9.77 -4.34
N PRO A 61 -4.29 -9.86 -5.24
CA PRO A 61 -5.67 -9.55 -4.86
C PRO A 61 -6.24 -10.51 -3.80
N GLU A 62 -5.84 -11.77 -3.83
CA GLU A 62 -6.30 -12.79 -2.88
C GLU A 62 -5.75 -12.53 -1.48
N ILE A 63 -4.44 -12.29 -1.36
CA ILE A 63 -3.82 -12.04 -0.06
C ILE A 63 -4.27 -10.70 0.54
N VAL A 64 -4.51 -9.66 -0.27
CA VAL A 64 -5.08 -8.39 0.23
C VAL A 64 -6.49 -8.59 0.81
N ARG A 65 -7.32 -9.44 0.18
CA ARG A 65 -8.63 -9.84 0.75
C ARG A 65 -8.48 -10.62 2.05
N CYS A 66 -7.58 -11.61 2.08
CA CYS A 66 -7.28 -12.38 3.28
C CYS A 66 -6.83 -11.47 4.44
N ILE A 67 -5.95 -10.50 4.19
CA ILE A 67 -5.51 -9.53 5.20
C ILE A 67 -6.69 -8.71 5.72
N ALA A 68 -7.61 -8.28 4.85
CA ALA A 68 -8.82 -7.56 5.27
C ALA A 68 -9.78 -8.43 6.10
N GLU A 69 -9.95 -9.70 5.73
CA GLU A 69 -10.75 -10.67 6.49
C GLU A 69 -10.14 -10.96 7.87
N VAL A 70 -8.81 -11.11 7.94
CA VAL A 70 -8.08 -11.28 9.21
C VAL A 70 -8.22 -10.04 10.09
N ALA A 71 -8.09 -8.84 9.50
CA ALA A 71 -8.30 -7.58 10.21
C ALA A 71 -9.71 -7.52 10.84
N GLN A 72 -10.76 -7.91 10.10
CA GLN A 72 -12.12 -7.96 10.62
C GLN A 72 -12.30 -9.03 11.70
N ARG A 73 -11.85 -10.26 11.44
CA ARG A 73 -12.00 -11.41 12.35
C ARG A 73 -11.39 -11.16 13.72
N HIS A 74 -10.22 -10.51 13.75
CA HIS A 74 -9.48 -10.23 14.97
C HIS A 74 -9.68 -8.79 15.48
N ARG A 75 -10.56 -7.99 14.85
CA ARG A 75 -10.80 -6.58 15.18
C ARG A 75 -9.50 -5.75 15.19
N LEU A 76 -8.57 -6.09 14.30
CA LEU A 76 -7.30 -5.41 14.13
C LEU A 76 -7.40 -4.32 13.08
N ARG A 77 -6.66 -3.23 13.29
CA ARG A 77 -6.44 -2.22 12.24
C ARG A 77 -5.16 -2.59 11.50
N ILE A 78 -5.29 -2.91 10.21
CA ILE A 78 -4.15 -3.27 9.36
C ILE A 78 -4.06 -2.31 8.18
N ALA A 79 -2.99 -1.51 8.12
CA ALA A 79 -2.65 -0.74 6.93
C ALA A 79 -1.84 -1.62 5.95
N ASN A 80 -1.83 -1.28 4.67
CA ASN A 80 -1.08 -2.04 3.67
C ASN A 80 -0.26 -1.11 2.78
N VAL A 81 1.01 -1.46 2.60
CA VAL A 81 1.88 -0.96 1.53
C VAL A 81 2.52 -2.16 0.84
N PHE A 82 2.76 -2.07 -0.47
CA PHE A 82 3.24 -3.21 -1.22
C PHE A 82 3.98 -2.79 -2.48
N HIS A 83 4.84 -3.69 -2.92
CA HIS A 83 5.51 -3.69 -4.21
C HIS A 83 4.68 -4.57 -5.15
N ALA A 84 3.63 -4.00 -5.73
CA ALA A 84 2.70 -4.74 -6.61
C ALA A 84 3.38 -5.43 -7.80
N GLY A 85 4.53 -4.89 -8.23
CA GLY A 85 5.29 -5.36 -9.39
C GLY A 85 5.97 -6.71 -9.18
N ASP A 86 6.35 -7.05 -7.95
CA ASP A 86 7.04 -8.30 -7.59
C ASP A 86 6.24 -9.17 -6.62
N GLY A 87 5.12 -8.66 -6.09
CA GLY A 87 4.22 -9.42 -5.21
C GLY A 87 4.63 -9.34 -3.73
N ASN A 88 5.56 -8.46 -3.38
CA ASN A 88 5.95 -8.22 -2.00
C ASN A 88 4.95 -7.27 -1.30
N ILE A 89 4.49 -7.64 -0.11
CA ILE A 89 3.42 -6.98 0.64
C ILE A 89 3.88 -6.77 2.07
N HIS A 90 3.50 -5.61 2.62
CA HIS A 90 3.74 -5.25 4.00
C HIS A 90 2.41 -4.93 4.70
N PRO A 91 1.75 -5.96 5.28
CA PRO A 91 0.71 -5.74 6.27
C PRO A 91 1.31 -5.02 7.49
N ILE A 92 0.74 -3.88 7.86
CA ILE A 92 1.20 -3.07 8.99
C ILE A 92 0.10 -3.09 10.05
N LEU A 93 0.30 -3.91 11.07
CA LEU A 93 -0.62 -4.05 12.20
C LEU A 93 -0.47 -2.81 13.09
N LEU A 94 -1.55 -2.11 13.32
CA LEU A 94 -1.61 -0.90 14.14
C LEU A 94 -2.16 -1.25 15.51
N TYR A 95 -1.46 -0.87 16.57
CA TYR A 95 -1.86 -1.17 17.92
C TYR A 95 -1.38 -0.09 18.90
N ASP A 96 -1.86 -0.18 20.13
CA ASP A 96 -1.36 0.57 21.26
C ASP A 96 -0.84 -0.44 22.28
N GLU A 97 0.46 -0.43 22.56
CA GLU A 97 1.07 -1.40 23.49
C GLU A 97 0.58 -1.24 24.94
N ARG A 98 -0.07 -0.12 25.24
CA ARG A 98 -0.69 0.15 26.53
C ARG A 98 -2.08 -0.46 26.65
N ASP A 99 -2.70 -0.79 25.51
CA ASP A 99 -3.96 -1.52 25.45
C ASP A 99 -3.68 -3.02 25.67
N ARG A 100 -4.41 -3.63 26.60
CA ARG A 100 -4.18 -5.02 27.03
C ARG A 100 -5.21 -6.00 26.46
N ASP A 101 -6.22 -5.49 25.78
CA ASP A 101 -7.28 -6.25 25.11
C ASP A 101 -6.94 -6.50 23.62
#